data_AF-T1GLK9-F1
#
_entry.id   AF-T1GLK9-F1
#
_cell.length_a   1.000
_cell.length_b   1.000
_cell.length_c   1.000
_cell.angle_alpha   90.00
_cell.angle_beta   90.00
_cell.angle_gamma   90.00
#
_symmetry.space_group_name_H-M   'P 1'
#
loop_
_entity.id
_entity.type
_entity.pdbx_description
1 polymer ?
#
loop_
_entity_poly.entity_id
_entity_poly.type
_entity_poly.pdbx_seq_one_letter_code
_entity_poly.pdbx_strand_id
1 'polypeptide(L)'
;MAELSGIKMVIKSIVLSCNDNSLNVEKLGRLYKNSEGENIPYKKYGYYSLENFIRSLSDAVLVIGYGPAALVKPVSSEKTKHLEEMISKQKKPALKK
;
A
#
# COMPACT_ATOMS: atom_id res chain seq x y z
N MET A 1 -4.64 2.00 20.62
CA MET A 1 -5.38 1.44 19.46
C MET A 1 -5.17 2.23 18.15
N ALA A 2 -4.18 3.14 18.04
CA ALA A 2 -4.00 4.01 16.88
C ALA A 2 -3.00 3.49 15.81
N GLU A 3 -2.15 2.51 16.13
CA GLU A 3 -1.03 2.12 15.25
C GLU A 3 -1.47 1.38 13.97
N LEU A 4 -2.50 0.51 14.04
CA LEU A 4 -2.96 -0.25 12.87
C LEU A 4 -3.56 0.64 11.76
N SER A 5 -4.24 1.72 12.16
CA SER A 5 -4.88 2.63 11.19
C SER A 5 -3.85 3.42 10.40
N GLY A 6 -2.75 3.84 11.03
CA GLY A 6 -1.65 4.54 10.36
C GLY A 6 -1.00 3.66 9.30
N ILE A 7 -0.63 2.42 9.67
CA ILE A 7 0.00 1.46 8.76
C ILE A 7 -0.88 1.18 7.54
N LYS A 8 -2.19 0.96 7.77
CA LYS A 8 -3.17 0.73 6.72
C LYS A 8 -3.23 1.90 5.73
N MET A 9 -3.21 3.13 6.24
CA MET A 9 -3.27 4.34 5.42
C MET A 9 -2.00 4.52 4.59
N VAL A 10 -0.82 4.29 5.18
CA VAL A 10 0.47 4.33 4.48
C VAL A 10 0.52 3.28 3.36
N ILE A 11 0.15 2.03 3.66
CA ILE A 11 0.07 0.94 2.67
C ILE A 11 -0.83 1.35 1.51
N LYS A 12 -2.03 1.86 1.80
CA LYS A 12 -2.97 2.32 0.78
C LYS A 12 -2.37 3.44 -0.09
N SER A 13 -1.72 4.43 0.51
CA SER A 13 -1.06 5.53 -0.21
C SER A 13 0.08 5.05 -1.12
N ILE A 14 0.88 4.10 -0.66
CA ILE A 14 1.96 3.49 -1.45
C ILE A 14 1.37 2.76 -2.67
N VAL A 15 0.31 1.98 -2.46
CA VAL A 15 -0.36 1.22 -3.52
C VAL A 15 -0.95 2.18 -4.56
N LEU A 16 -1.63 3.24 -4.14
CA LEU A 16 -2.21 4.28 -5.00
C LEU A 16 -1.13 5.11 -5.73
N SER A 17 0.05 5.28 -5.14
CA SER A 17 1.16 5.99 -5.78
C SER A 17 1.81 5.20 -6.93
N CYS A 18 1.47 3.92 -7.05
CA CYS A 18 1.95 3.04 -8.09
C CYS A 18 1.16 3.27 -9.38
N ASN A 19 1.87 3.46 -10.50
CA ASN A 19 1.26 3.82 -11.79
C ASN A 19 0.23 2.80 -12.29
N ASP A 20 0.38 1.54 -11.88
CA ASP A 20 -0.45 0.42 -12.31
C ASP A 20 -1.53 0.02 -11.28
N ASN A 21 -1.69 0.79 -10.20
CA ASN A 21 -2.55 0.46 -9.06
C ASN A 21 -2.38 -1.00 -8.60
N SER A 22 -1.15 -1.52 -8.71
CA SER A 22 -0.81 -2.88 -8.36
C SER A 22 0.67 -2.95 -8.00
N LEU A 23 0.99 -3.69 -6.94
CA LEU A 23 2.37 -3.95 -6.57
C LEU A 23 2.54 -5.27 -5.86
N ASN A 24 3.72 -5.86 -5.99
CA ASN A 24 4.00 -7.12 -5.31
C ASN A 24 4.16 -6.90 -3.80
N VAL A 25 3.84 -7.93 -3.01
CA VAL A 25 4.03 -7.94 -1.54
C VAL A 25 5.45 -7.54 -1.16
N GLU A 26 6.47 -8.05 -1.88
CA GLU A 26 7.86 -7.70 -1.61
C GLU A 26 8.15 -6.21 -1.86
N LYS A 27 7.60 -5.65 -2.94
CA LYS A 27 7.78 -4.25 -3.30
C LYS A 27 7.06 -3.34 -2.30
N LEU A 28 5.89 -3.75 -1.81
CA LEU A 28 5.16 -3.02 -0.76
C LEU A 28 6.02 -2.90 0.50
N GLY A 29 6.63 -4.00 0.96
CA GLY A 29 7.49 -3.97 2.14
C GLY A 29 8.68 -3.01 2.00
N ARG A 30 9.30 -2.97 0.82
CA ARG A 30 10.40 -2.04 0.53
C ARG A 30 9.93 -0.58 0.49
N LEU A 31 8.81 -0.31 -0.16
CA LEU A 31 8.24 1.05 -0.24
C LEU A 31 7.80 1.54 1.12
N TYR A 32 7.22 0.67 1.94
CA TYR A 32 6.86 0.99 3.32
C TYR A 32 8.09 1.35 4.14
N LYS A 33 9.15 0.54 4.05
CA LYS A 33 10.44 0.85 4.68
C LYS A 33 11.02 2.18 4.19
N ASN A 34 10.85 2.50 2.90
CA ASN A 34 11.32 3.76 2.34
C ASN A 34 10.50 4.97 2.83
N SER A 35 9.19 4.80 3.05
CA SER A 35 8.31 5.86 3.54
C SER A 35 8.42 6.08 5.04
N GLU A 36 8.39 5.01 5.84
CA GLU A 36 8.36 5.08 7.31
C GLU A 36 9.75 4.90 7.95
N GLY A 37 10.76 4.50 7.18
CA GLY A 37 12.10 4.20 7.67
C GLY A 37 12.26 2.78 8.26
N GLU A 38 11.15 2.10 8.56
CA GLU A 38 11.14 0.79 9.21
C GLU A 38 10.33 -0.27 8.47
N ASN A 39 10.64 -1.54 8.70
CA ASN A 39 9.85 -2.64 8.16
C ASN A 39 8.49 -2.74 8.86
N ILE A 40 7.45 -3.12 8.12
CA ILE A 40 6.10 -3.36 8.66
C ILE A 40 6.19 -4.34 9.83
N PRO A 41 5.77 -3.95 11.05
CA PRO A 41 5.88 -4.80 12.23
C PRO A 41 4.76 -5.87 12.29
N TYR A 42 4.57 -6.63 11.21
CA TYR A 42 3.53 -7.67 11.13
C TYR A 42 3.67 -8.73 12.23
N LYS A 43 4.91 -9.01 12.68
CA LYS A 43 5.18 -9.91 13.82
C LYS A 43 4.63 -9.38 15.14
N LYS A 44 4.64 -8.07 15.38
CA LYS A 44 4.07 -7.47 16.60
C LYS A 44 2.56 -7.64 16.67
N TYR A 45 1.91 -7.79 15.51
CA TYR A 45 0.47 -8.00 15.42
C TYR A 45 0.07 -9.48 15.35
N GLY A 46 1.01 -10.42 15.54
CA GLY A 46 0.72 -11.85 15.53
C GLY A 46 0.58 -12.47 14.13
N TYR A 47 1.00 -11.77 13.06
CA TYR A 47 1.00 -12.34 11.71
C TYR A 47 2.33 -13.04 11.40
N TYR A 48 2.23 -14.19 10.76
CA TYR A 48 3.38 -15.02 10.35
C TYR A 48 4.18 -14.41 9.19
N SER A 49 3.55 -13.59 8.36
CA SER A 49 4.17 -13.02 7.17
C SER A 49 3.48 -11.72 6.76
N LEU A 50 4.23 -10.89 6.04
CA LEU A 50 3.74 -9.64 5.48
C LEU A 50 2.50 -9.87 4.59
N GLU A 51 2.48 -10.92 3.77
CA GLU A 51 1.31 -11.29 2.97
C GLU A 51 0.07 -11.48 3.84
N ASN A 52 0.19 -12.19 4.96
CA ASN A 52 -0.94 -12.48 5.85
C ASN A 52 -1.47 -11.20 6.50
N PHE A 53 -0.57 -10.28 6.86
CA PHE A 53 -0.93 -8.96 7.35
C PHE A 53 -1.68 -8.15 6.29
N ILE A 54 -1.16 -8.06 5.07
CA ILE A 54 -1.81 -7.33 3.96
C ILE A 54 -3.16 -7.96 3.61
N ARG A 55 -3.25 -9.29 3.58
CA ARG A 55 -4.51 -10.01 3.33
C ARG A 55 -5.54 -9.73 4.42
N SER A 56 -5.11 -9.53 5.67
CA SER A 56 -6.02 -9.07 6.73
C SER A 56 -6.52 -7.64 6.52
N LEU A 57 -5.82 -6.83 5.71
CA LEU A 57 -6.25 -5.49 5.29
C LEU A 57 -7.13 -5.52 4.03
N SER A 58 -7.93 -6.58 3.84
CA SER A 58 -8.88 -6.75 2.73
C SER A 58 -9.84 -5.55 2.55
N ASP A 59 -10.04 -4.75 3.59
CA ASP A 59 -10.84 -3.51 3.56
C ASP A 59 -10.16 -2.34 2.81
N ALA A 60 -8.82 -2.31 2.75
CA ALA A 60 -8.05 -1.26 2.07
C ALA A 60 -7.38 -1.74 0.78
N VAL A 61 -6.95 -3.01 0.74
CA VAL A 61 -6.16 -3.57 -0.34
C VAL A 61 -6.56 -5.01 -0.61
N LEU A 62 -6.50 -5.42 -1.87
CA LEU A 62 -6.85 -6.74 -2.37
C LEU A 62 -5.57 -7.47 -2.80
N VAL A 63 -5.34 -8.66 -2.24
CA VAL A 63 -4.19 -9.50 -2.59
C VAL A 63 -4.62 -10.59 -3.57
N ILE A 64 -4.00 -10.63 -4.74
CA ILE A 64 -4.23 -11.60 -5.82
C ILE A 64 -3.02 -12.53 -5.91
N GLY A 65 -3.26 -13.84 -5.83
CA GLY A 65 -2.22 -14.86 -5.86
C GLY A 65 -1.64 -15.17 -4.48
N TYR A 66 -0.50 -15.86 -4.47
CA TYR A 66 0.16 -16.39 -3.28
C TYR A 66 1.68 -16.25 -3.38
N GLY A 67 2.33 -16.02 -2.24
CA GLY A 67 3.78 -15.93 -2.12
C GLY A 67 4.34 -14.52 -2.36
N PRO A 68 5.67 -14.39 -2.50
CA PRO A 68 6.35 -13.09 -2.64
C PRO A 68 5.96 -12.33 -3.92
N ALA A 69 5.45 -13.06 -4.92
CA ALA A 69 4.95 -12.51 -6.18
C ALA A 69 3.46 -12.12 -6.14
N ALA A 70 2.77 -12.28 -5.01
CA ALA A 70 1.37 -11.90 -4.89
C ALA A 70 1.18 -10.41 -5.16
N LEU A 71 0.16 -10.08 -5.96
CA LEU A 71 -0.17 -8.73 -6.40
C LEU A 71 -1.14 -8.08 -5.43
N VAL A 72 -0.74 -6.96 -4.86
CA VAL A 72 -1.52 -6.11 -3.97
C VAL A 72 -2.12 -4.98 -4.81
N LYS A 73 -3.45 -4.87 -4.82
CA LYS A 73 -4.21 -3.81 -5.48
C LYS A 73 -4.93 -2.95 -4.44
N PRO A 74 -5.17 -1.65 -4.68
CA PRO A 74 -5.96 -0.84 -3.78
C PRO A 74 -7.44 -1.19 -3.97
N VAL A 75 -8.19 -1.31 -2.88
CA VAL A 75 -9.65 -1.38 -2.97
C VAL A 75 -10.15 0.05 -3.12
N SER A 76 -10.77 0.35 -4.26
CA SER A 76 -11.46 1.60 -4.54
C SER A 76 -12.75 1.67 -3.71
N SER A 77 -12.62 1.80 -2.39
CA SER A 77 -13.76 2.21 -1.56
C SER A 77 -14.10 3.65 -1.93
N GLU A 78 -15.37 3.89 -2.26
CA GLU A 78 -15.95 5.14 -2.79
C GLU A 78 -15.58 6.40 -1.97
N LYS A 79 -15.16 6.22 -0.71
CA LYS A 79 -14.63 7.28 0.17
C LYS A 79 -13.29 7.89 -0.27
N THR A 80 -12.60 7.32 -1.27
CA THR A 80 -11.27 7.79 -1.72
C THR A 80 -11.34 8.68 -2.97
N LYS A 81 -12.53 8.90 -3.54
CA LYS A 81 -12.72 9.74 -4.73
C LYS A 81 -12.18 11.17 -4.57
N HIS A 82 -12.12 11.68 -3.33
CA HIS A 82 -11.59 13.02 -3.07
C HIS A 82 -10.06 13.10 -3.07
N LEU A 83 -9.36 12.01 -2.69
CA LEU A 83 -7.89 12.00 -2.66
C LEU A 83 -7.28 11.67 -4.03
N GLU A 84 -7.99 10.89 -4.85
CA GLU A 84 -7.55 10.57 -6.21
C GLU A 84 -7.42 11.83 -7.08
N GLU A 85 -8.28 12.84 -6.86
CA GLU A 85 -8.22 14.11 -7.61
C GLU A 85 -6.99 14.96 -7.22
N MET A 86 -6.47 14.83 -6.00
CA MET A 86 -5.25 15.52 -5.56
C MET A 86 -3.97 14.81 -6.02
N ILE A 87 -3.97 13.47 -6.11
CA ILE A 87 -2.79 12.69 -6.53
C ILE A 87 -2.60 12.75 -8.05
N SER A 88 -3.70 12.80 -8.84
CA SER A 88 -3.62 12.96 -10.30
C SER A 88 -2.96 14.28 -10.74
N LYS A 89 -2.79 15.25 -9.83
CA LYS A 89 -2.09 16.52 -10.07
C LYS A 89 -0.64 16.54 -9.58
N GLN A 90 -0.18 15.55 -8.80
CA GLN A 90 1.15 15.58 -8.17
C GLN A 90 2.29 14.91 -8.97
N LYS A 91 2.04 14.27 -10.13
CA LYS A 91 3.11 13.77 -11.02
C LYS A 91 3.12 14.49 -12.38
N LYS A 92 3.65 15.72 -12.39
CA LYS A 92 4.45 16.24 -13.50
C LYS A 92 5.52 17.21 -12.97
N PRO A 93 6.76 16.79 -12.69
CA PRO A 93 7.88 17.66 -12.98
C PRO A 93 7.98 17.73 -14.51
N ALA A 94 7.61 18.87 -15.07
CA ALA A 94 7.86 19.18 -16.48
C ALA A 94 9.37 19.10 -16.74
N LEU A 95 9.82 18.02 -17.40
CA LEU A 95 11.12 18.03 -18.05
C LEU A 95 10.94 18.76 -19.39
N LYS A 96 11.41 20.02 -19.44
CA LYS A 96 11.55 20.80 -20.67
C LYS A 96 12.52 20.10 -21.62
N LYS A 97 12.15 19.96 -22.88
CA LYS A 97 13.06 19.80 -24.02
C LYS A 97 12.56 20.69 -25.14
#